data_AF-A0A0F2QAV7-F1
#
_entry.id   AF-A0A0F2QAV7-F1
#
_cell.length_a   1.000
_cell.length_b   1.000
_cell.length_c   1.000
_cell.angle_alpha   90.00
_cell.angle_beta   90.00
_cell.angle_gamma   90.00
#
_symmetry.space_group_name_H-M   'P 1'
#
loop_
_entity.id
_entity.type
_entity.pdbx_description
1 polymer ?
#
loop_
_entity_poly.entity_id
_entity_poly.type
_entity_poly.pdbx_seq_one_letter_code
_entity_poly.pdbx_strand_id
1 'polypeptide(L)'
;MIGKDRIILQKISGYINDVAQYTYGLSFEQFMNDKKTISACAFTISQIGELAKDIGLSTQEEYSYIPWKSIKGMRNKIVHDYENIDFAVLWGTITKSLPELLNQIDEILYREVEEVNILADEEDEEVER
;
A
#
# COMPACT_ATOMS: atom_id res chain seq x y z
N MET A 1 0.68 -7.04 15.36
CA MET A 1 1.71 -7.32 14.32
C MET A 1 3.14 -7.10 14.86
N ILE A 2 4.20 -7.59 14.21
CA ILE A 2 5.59 -7.22 14.56
C ILE A 2 5.83 -5.75 14.18
N GLY A 3 6.50 -4.96 15.02
CA GLY A 3 6.74 -3.53 14.76
C GLY A 3 7.41 -3.21 13.40
N LYS A 4 8.18 -4.14 12.83
CA LYS A 4 8.73 -4.02 11.47
C LYS A 4 7.65 -3.95 10.40
N ASP A 5 6.66 -4.85 10.44
CA ASP A 5 5.60 -4.94 9.44
C ASP A 5 4.70 -3.70 9.50
N ARG A 6 4.46 -3.16 10.70
CA ARG A 6 3.77 -1.87 10.89
C ARG A 6 4.45 -0.73 10.13
N ILE A 7 5.76 -0.62 10.28
CA ILE A 7 6.55 0.40 9.57
C ILE A 7 6.47 0.20 8.05
N ILE A 8 6.48 -1.05 7.58
CA ILE A 8 6.33 -1.36 6.16
C ILE A 8 4.95 -0.93 5.64
N LEU A 9 3.87 -1.25 6.37
CA LEU A 9 2.52 -0.85 6.00
C LEU A 9 2.35 0.68 5.95
N GLN A 10 2.91 1.40 6.92
CA GLN A 10 2.93 2.87 6.91
C GLN A 10 3.66 3.44 5.68
N LYS A 11 4.80 2.84 5.31
CA LYS A 11 5.52 3.25 4.08
C LYS A 11 4.71 2.97 2.82
N ILE A 12 4.04 1.82 2.74
CA ILE A 12 3.17 1.49 1.60
C ILE A 12 2.03 2.51 1.50
N SER A 13 1.35 2.82 2.61
CA SER A 13 0.31 3.85 2.67
C SER A 13 0.84 5.22 2.18
N GLY A 14 2.03 5.63 2.63
CA GLY A 14 2.71 6.84 2.14
C GLY A 14 2.93 6.84 0.61
N TYR A 15 3.45 5.74 0.06
CA TYR A 15 3.66 5.62 -1.39
C TYR A 15 2.36 5.59 -2.20
N ILE A 16 1.29 5.02 -1.67
CA ILE A 16 -0.02 5.08 -2.32
C ILE A 16 -0.50 6.54 -2.39
N ASN A 17 -0.35 7.29 -1.30
CA ASN A 17 -0.71 8.70 -1.24
C ASN A 17 0.13 9.54 -2.22
N ASP A 18 1.43 9.29 -2.33
CA ASP A 18 2.29 9.95 -3.32
C ASP A 18 1.77 9.75 -4.75
N VAL A 19 1.42 8.51 -5.12
CA VAL A 19 0.86 8.19 -6.44
C VAL A 19 -0.48 8.90 -6.68
N ALA A 20 -1.34 8.97 -5.65
CA ALA A 20 -2.59 9.72 -5.72
C ALA A 20 -2.35 11.22 -5.95
N GLN A 21 -1.32 11.81 -5.31
CA GLN A 21 -0.95 13.21 -5.52
C GLN A 21 -0.40 13.47 -6.92
N TYR A 22 0.43 12.57 -7.46
CA TYR A 22 0.97 12.72 -8.81
C TYR A 22 -0.11 12.74 -9.89
N THR A 23 -1.22 12.04 -9.63
CA THR A 23 -2.32 11.87 -10.58
C THR A 23 -3.54 12.72 -10.25
N TYR A 24 -3.46 13.56 -9.22
CA TYR A 24 -4.57 14.39 -8.79
C TYR A 24 -5.05 15.33 -9.89
N GLY A 25 -6.34 15.24 -10.23
CA GLY A 25 -6.98 16.06 -11.26
C GLY A 25 -6.62 15.70 -12.71
N LEU A 26 -5.83 14.65 -12.94
CA LEU A 26 -5.53 14.21 -14.30
C LEU A 26 -6.65 13.34 -14.87
N SER A 27 -7.02 13.60 -16.12
CA SER A 27 -7.75 12.63 -16.93
C SER A 27 -6.81 11.52 -17.42
N PHE A 28 -7.39 10.40 -17.86
CA PHE A 28 -6.61 9.32 -18.46
C PHE A 28 -5.79 9.79 -19.68
N GLU A 29 -6.36 10.65 -20.52
CA GLU A 29 -5.66 11.20 -21.70
C GLU A 29 -4.48 12.09 -21.29
N GLN A 30 -4.66 12.94 -20.27
CA GLN A 30 -3.57 13.77 -19.75
C GLN A 30 -2.45 12.91 -19.14
N PHE A 31 -2.82 11.88 -18.38
CA PHE A 31 -1.88 10.93 -17.81
C PHE A 31 -1.05 10.22 -18.89
N MET A 32 -1.70 9.69 -19.95
CA MET A 32 -1.01 9.01 -21.06
C MET A 32 0.01 9.90 -21.78
N ASN A 33 -0.20 11.21 -21.78
CA ASN A 33 0.69 12.18 -22.42
C ASN A 33 1.78 12.72 -21.48
N ASP A 34 1.75 12.39 -20.18
CA ASP A 34 2.75 12.81 -19.20
C ASP A 34 3.68 11.66 -18.81
N LYS A 35 4.73 11.48 -19.63
CA LYS A 35 5.76 10.45 -19.40
C LYS A 35 6.44 10.57 -18.04
N LYS A 36 6.60 11.78 -17.51
CA LYS A 36 7.24 12.00 -16.21
C LYS A 36 6.36 11.46 -15.10
N THR A 37 5.06 11.77 -15.13
CA THR A 37 4.09 11.27 -14.15
C THR A 37 3.93 9.76 -14.24
N ILE A 38 3.88 9.19 -15.45
CA ILE A 38 3.89 7.73 -15.65
C ILE A 38 5.13 7.09 -15.01
N SER A 39 6.32 7.66 -15.27
CA SER A 39 7.59 7.15 -14.73
C SER A 39 7.59 7.18 -13.20
N ALA A 40 7.14 8.29 -12.61
CA ALA A 40 7.03 8.45 -11.16
C ALA A 40 6.06 7.42 -10.55
N CYS A 41 4.86 7.27 -11.12
CA CYS A 41 3.87 6.30 -10.64
C CYS A 41 4.39 4.87 -10.75
N ALA A 42 4.97 4.50 -11.90
CA ALA A 42 5.54 3.19 -12.14
C ALA A 42 6.64 2.86 -11.12
N PHE A 43 7.58 3.78 -10.90
CA PHE A 43 8.63 3.61 -9.92
C PHE A 43 8.07 3.44 -8.51
N THR A 44 7.17 4.31 -8.08
CA THR A 44 6.58 4.25 -6.73
C THR A 44 5.78 2.96 -6.50
N ILE A 45 5.01 2.49 -7.49
CA ILE A 45 4.30 1.20 -7.38
C ILE A 45 5.28 0.02 -7.31
N SER A 46 6.42 0.10 -8.00
CA SER A 46 7.48 -0.91 -7.88
C SER A 46 8.05 -0.98 -6.45
N GLN A 47 8.17 0.16 -5.77
CA GLN A 47 8.61 0.23 -4.37
C GLN A 47 7.57 -0.37 -3.42
N ILE A 48 6.28 -0.14 -3.67
CA ILE A 48 5.19 -0.81 -2.92
C ILE A 48 5.32 -2.32 -3.01
N GLY A 49 5.50 -2.84 -4.24
CA GLY A 49 5.67 -4.28 -4.46
C GLY A 49 6.92 -4.86 -3.80
N GLU A 50 8.01 -4.08 -3.70
CA GLU A 50 9.22 -4.50 -3.00
C GLU A 50 9.00 -4.58 -1.49
N LEU A 51 8.43 -3.52 -0.90
CA LEU A 51 8.10 -3.47 0.53
C LEU A 51 7.15 -4.61 0.94
N ALA A 52 6.16 -4.93 0.11
CA ALA A 52 5.21 -6.00 0.40
C ALA A 52 5.85 -7.40 0.50
N LYS A 53 7.08 -7.61 -0.02
CA LYS A 53 7.81 -8.87 0.14
C LYS A 53 8.35 -9.06 1.56
N ASP A 54 8.62 -7.97 2.25
CA ASP A 54 9.28 -7.97 3.55
C ASP A 54 8.30 -8.10 4.73
N ILE A 55 7.00 -8.06 4.45
CA ILE A 55 5.93 -8.31 5.43
C ILE A 55 5.99 -9.78 5.87
N GLY A 56 5.94 -10.02 7.18
CA GLY A 56 5.98 -11.36 7.76
C GLY A 56 4.83 -12.27 7.31
N LEU A 57 5.05 -13.59 7.35
CA LEU A 57 4.03 -14.58 6.99
C LEU A 57 2.82 -14.52 7.92
N SER A 58 3.02 -14.33 9.23
CA SER A 58 1.93 -14.20 10.19
C SER A 58 0.97 -13.06 9.83
N THR A 59 1.51 -11.90 9.49
CA THR A 59 0.75 -10.72 9.06
C THR A 59 0.03 -10.98 7.73
N GLN A 60 0.69 -11.67 6.79
CA GLN A 60 0.05 -12.04 5.52
C GLN A 60 -1.10 -13.04 5.69
N GLU A 61 -0.98 -13.95 6.65
CA GLU A 61 -2.01 -14.95 6.98
C GLU A 61 -3.20 -14.31 7.72
N GLU A 62 -2.91 -13.45 8.69
CA GLU A 62 -3.90 -12.68 9.44
C GLU A 62 -4.74 -11.80 8.50
N TYR A 63 -4.09 -11.09 7.59
CA TYR A 63 -4.75 -10.21 6.61
C TYR A 63 -4.80 -10.84 5.21
N SER A 64 -5.26 -12.10 5.13
CA SER A 64 -5.27 -12.90 3.90
C SER A 64 -6.24 -12.41 2.81
N TYR A 65 -7.17 -11.51 3.15
CA TYR A 65 -8.04 -10.83 2.17
C TYR A 65 -7.26 -9.85 1.29
N ILE A 66 -6.10 -9.38 1.75
CA ILE A 66 -5.21 -8.55 0.94
C ILE A 66 -4.45 -9.45 -0.04
N PRO A 67 -4.43 -9.15 -1.35
CA PRO A 67 -3.81 -10.00 -2.36
C PRO A 67 -2.28 -9.84 -2.38
N TRP A 68 -1.59 -10.18 -1.28
CA TRP A 68 -0.14 -9.99 -1.09
C TRP A 68 0.71 -10.53 -2.24
N LYS A 69 0.36 -11.71 -2.76
CA LYS A 69 1.08 -12.31 -3.91
C LYS A 69 1.02 -11.42 -5.15
N SER A 70 -0.14 -10.84 -5.44
CA SER A 70 -0.34 -9.92 -6.57
C SER A 70 0.42 -8.61 -6.36
N ILE A 71 0.40 -8.06 -5.14
CA ILE A 71 1.12 -6.82 -4.79
C ILE A 71 2.63 -6.99 -4.97
N LYS A 72 3.19 -8.10 -4.45
CA LYS A 72 4.60 -8.46 -4.66
C LYS A 72 4.97 -8.61 -6.13
N GLY A 73 4.02 -9.07 -6.95
CA GLY A 73 4.16 -9.22 -8.40
C GLY A 73 4.15 -7.91 -9.19
N MET A 74 3.68 -6.79 -8.63
CA MET A 74 3.55 -5.52 -9.35
C MET A 74 4.90 -5.00 -9.88
N ARG A 75 5.97 -5.17 -9.10
CA ARG A 75 7.33 -4.81 -9.53
C ARG A 75 7.70 -5.48 -10.85
N ASN A 76 7.41 -6.77 -11.00
CA ASN A 76 7.79 -7.51 -12.20
C ASN A 76 6.98 -7.04 -13.41
N LYS A 77 5.69 -6.74 -13.22
CA LYS A 77 4.82 -6.24 -14.29
C LYS A 77 5.24 -4.85 -14.78
N ILE A 78 5.73 -3.99 -13.87
CA ILE A 78 6.16 -2.63 -14.22
C ILE A 78 7.57 -2.59 -14.82
N VAL A 79 8.49 -3.40 -14.30
CA VAL A 79 9.91 -3.37 -14.71
C VAL A 79 10.15 -4.12 -16.02
N HIS A 80 9.44 -5.23 -16.28
CA HIS A 80 9.68 -6.02 -17.50
C HIS A 80 8.96 -5.44 -18.73
N ASP A 81 7.80 -4.84 -18.54
CA ASP A 81 7.01 -4.27 -19.64
C ASP A 81 7.10 -2.74 -19.67
N TYR A 82 8.09 -2.09 -19.04
CA TYR A 82 8.14 -0.62 -18.90
C TYR A 82 7.96 0.16 -20.22
N GLU A 83 8.50 -0.36 -21.32
CA GLU A 83 8.34 0.23 -22.67
C GLU A 83 6.97 -0.05 -23.30
N ASN A 84 6.25 -1.07 -22.83
CA ASN A 84 4.93 -1.52 -23.29
C ASN A 84 3.89 -1.51 -22.17
N ILE A 85 4.05 -0.67 -21.14
CA ILE A 85 3.10 -0.62 -20.02
C ILE A 85 1.74 -0.33 -20.64
N ASP A 86 0.81 -1.25 -20.42
CA ASP A 86 -0.59 -1.00 -20.71
C ASP A 86 -1.06 0.12 -19.79
N PHE A 87 -1.16 1.33 -20.35
CA PHE A 87 -1.55 2.53 -19.61
C PHE A 87 -2.92 2.37 -18.97
N ALA A 88 -3.83 1.60 -19.57
CA ALA A 88 -5.14 1.34 -18.96
C ALA A 88 -5.01 0.47 -17.72
N VAL A 89 -4.10 -0.51 -17.73
CA VAL A 89 -3.79 -1.33 -16.54
C VAL A 89 -3.13 -0.49 -15.45
N LEU A 90 -2.14 0.34 -15.78
CA LEU A 90 -1.48 1.22 -14.81
C LEU A 90 -2.49 2.21 -14.21
N TRP A 91 -3.29 2.85 -15.05
CA TRP A 91 -4.33 3.78 -14.61
C TRP A 91 -5.39 3.10 -13.74
N GLY A 92 -5.84 1.89 -14.11
CA GLY A 92 -6.75 1.10 -13.29
C GLY A 92 -6.15 0.72 -11.93
N THR A 93 -4.85 0.41 -11.89
CA THR A 93 -4.12 0.16 -10.65
C THR A 93 -4.14 1.40 -9.76
N ILE A 94 -3.80 2.56 -10.33
CA ILE A 94 -3.74 3.85 -9.61
C ILE A 94 -5.11 4.28 -9.09
N THR A 95 -6.15 4.17 -9.92
CA THR A 95 -7.48 4.73 -9.62
C THR A 95 -8.41 3.79 -8.87
N LYS A 96 -8.10 2.49 -8.79
CA LYS A 96 -8.96 1.50 -8.14
C LYS A 96 -8.21 0.65 -7.12
N SER A 97 -7.17 -0.06 -7.57
CA SER A 97 -6.48 -1.05 -6.73
C SER A 97 -5.69 -0.41 -5.58
N LEU A 98 -4.98 0.69 -5.82
CA LEU A 98 -4.23 1.36 -4.76
C LEU A 98 -5.14 2.02 -3.71
N PRO A 99 -6.22 2.74 -4.07
CA PRO A 99 -7.19 3.23 -3.08
C PRO A 99 -7.81 2.11 -2.22
N GLU A 100 -8.13 0.97 -2.82
CA GLU A 100 -8.63 -0.19 -2.07
C GLU A 100 -7.58 -0.71 -1.09
N LEU A 101 -6.33 -0.88 -1.54
CA LEU A 101 -5.22 -1.29 -0.69
C LEU A 101 -4.96 -0.29 0.44
N LEU A 102 -5.08 1.01 0.17
CA LEU A 102 -4.90 2.06 1.18
C LEU A 102 -5.92 1.90 2.30
N ASN A 103 -7.21 1.76 1.96
CA ASN A 103 -8.26 1.55 2.95
C ASN A 103 -8.01 0.30 3.80
N GLN A 104 -7.59 -0.80 3.18
CA GLN A 104 -7.27 -2.04 3.88
C GLN A 104 -6.10 -1.87 4.84
N ILE A 105 -5.05 -1.14 4.43
CA ILE A 105 -3.88 -0.88 5.27
C ILE A 105 -4.23 0.06 6.43
N ASP A 106 -4.99 1.12 6.17
CA ASP A 106 -5.39 2.08 7.20
C ASP A 106 -6.29 1.42 8.24
N GLU A 107 -7.16 0.48 7.84
CA GLU A 107 -7.97 -0.33 8.76
C GLU A 107 -7.08 -1.20 9.67
N ILE A 108 -6.05 -1.84 9.12
CA ILE A 108 -5.07 -2.63 9.89
C ILE A 108 -4.37 -1.73 10.91
N LEU A 109 -3.84 -0.60 10.45
CA LEU A 109 -3.09 0.34 11.29
C LEU A 109 -3.95 0.97 12.39
N TYR A 110 -5.26 1.16 12.14
CA TYR A 110 -6.21 1.67 13.12
C TYR A 110 -6.52 0.64 14.21
N ARG A 111 -6.80 -0.62 13.81
CA ARG A 111 -7.08 -1.72 14.75
C ARG A 111 -5.95 -1.96 15.75
N GLU A 112 -4.70 -1.87 15.30
CA GLU A 112 -3.56 -1.99 16.22
C GLU A 112 -3.49 -0.89 17.27
N VAL A 113 -3.91 0.33 16.93
CA VAL A 113 -3.91 1.45 17.88
C VAL A 113 -5.03 1.26 18.91
N GLU A 114 -6.20 0.78 18.49
CA GLU A 114 -7.30 0.48 19.41
C GLU A 114 -6.94 -0.66 20.37
N GLU A 115 -6.35 -1.75 19.89
CA GLU A 115 -5.92 -2.87 20.76
C GLU A 115 -4.89 -2.43 21.80
N VAL A 116 -3.92 -1.58 21.42
CA VAL A 116 -2.92 -1.05 22.36
C VAL A 116 -3.56 -0.15 23.42
N ASN A 117 -4.53 0.69 23.02
CA ASN A 117 -5.21 1.58 23.96
C ASN A 117 -6.07 0.79 24.96
N ILE A 118 -6.80 -0.24 24.50
CA ILE A 118 -7.61 -1.10 25.38
C ILE A 118 -6.73 -1.82 26.41
N LEU A 119 -5.60 -2.38 25.99
CA LEU A 119 -4.67 -3.06 26.91
C LEU A 119 -4.04 -2.11 27.92
N ALA A 120 -3.70 -0.88 27.50
CA ALA A 120 -3.19 0.14 28.42
C ALA A 120 -4.24 0.54 29.46
N ASP A 121 -5.49 0.71 29.03
CA ASP A 121 -6.61 1.03 29.94
C ASP A 121 -6.89 -0.12 30.93
N GLU A 122 -6.79 -1.39 30.52
CA GLU A 122 -6.95 -2.57 31.40
C GLU A 122 -5.79 -2.74 32.41
N GLU A 123 -4.55 -2.49 32.01
CA GLU A 123 -3.38 -2.53 32.91
C GLU A 123 -3.45 -1.43 33.98
N ASP A 124 -3.89 -0.22 33.63
CA ASP A 124 -4.04 0.88 34.57
C ASP A 124 -5.14 0.59 35.63
N GLU A 125 -6.24 -0.08 35.25
CA GLU A 125 -7.30 -0.49 36.20
C GLU A 125 -6.88 -1.63 37.15
N GLU A 126 -5.95 -2.50 36.75
CA GLU A 126 -5.48 -3.63 37.57
C GLU A 126 -4.41 -3.20 38.60
N VAL A 127 -3.64 -2.14 38.30
CA VAL A 127 -2.62 -1.56 39.20
C VAL A 127 -3.25 -0.69 40.31
N GLU A 128 -4.46 -0.18 40.12
CA GLU A 128 -5.20 0.60 41.14
C GLU A 128 -6.00 -0.26 42.14
N ARG A 129 -5.96 -1.60 42.05
CA ARG A 129 -6.61 -2.55 42.98
C ARG A 129 -5.63 -3.22 43.95
#